data_AF-A0A2H0BFU7-F1
#
_entry.id   AF-A0A2H0BFU7-F1
#
_cell.length_a   1.000
_cell.length_b   1.000
_cell.length_c   1.000
_cell.angle_alpha   90.00
_cell.angle_beta   90.00
_cell.angle_gamma   90.00
#
_symmetry.space_group_name_H-M   'P 1'
#
loop_
_entity.id
_entity.type
_entity.pdbx_description
1 polymer ?
#
loop_
_entity_poly.entity_id
_entity_poly.type
_entity_poly.pdbx_seq_one_letter_code
_entity_poly.pdbx_strand_id
1 'polypeptide(L)'
;MISLYQIVGLFFGEILLIVLYFVGLKTLFLPHKRTFIELFFSGLVAWTGVSIIKYLFPVARPFQALGTELLTLPVNPYASFPSGHAAVAFAIATTLWLHNYTNRKVWFGVAVLVAVGRVLLFVHYPIDVIVGALIGMLTSSVIYALYVQFSYHKSI
;
A
#
# COMPACT_ATOMS: atom_id res chain seq x y z
N MET A 1 -20.58 17.50 12.00
CA MET A 1 -19.87 16.68 13.02
C MET A 1 -19.22 15.51 12.31
N ILE A 2 -17.95 15.23 12.57
CA ILE A 2 -17.28 14.03 12.03
C ILE A 2 -17.84 12.81 12.75
N SER A 3 -18.34 11.84 11.99
CA SER A 3 -18.91 10.58 12.50
C SER A 3 -17.82 9.56 12.83
N LEU A 4 -18.15 8.58 13.68
CA LEU A 4 -17.20 7.55 14.14
C LEU A 4 -16.53 6.80 12.97
N TYR A 5 -17.28 6.44 11.93
CA TYR A 5 -16.72 5.71 10.79
C TYR A 5 -15.69 6.54 9.99
N GLN A 6 -15.83 7.88 9.98
CA GLN A 6 -14.89 8.79 9.33
C GLN A 6 -13.59 8.91 10.14
N ILE A 7 -13.68 8.97 11.47
CA ILE A 7 -12.51 8.94 12.36
C ILE A 7 -11.75 7.61 12.20
N VAL A 8 -12.49 6.50 12.20
CA VAL A 8 -11.96 5.15 11.94
C VAL A 8 -11.29 5.10 10.56
N GLY A 9 -11.94 5.64 9.53
CA GLY A 9 -11.40 5.71 8.17
C GLY A 9 -10.10 6.51 8.09
N LEU A 10 -10.02 7.67 8.75
CA LEU A 10 -8.83 8.51 8.79
C LEU A 10 -7.64 7.82 9.45
N PHE A 11 -7.88 7.19 10.60
CA PHE A 11 -6.85 6.46 11.33
C PHE A 11 -6.29 5.31 10.49
N PHE A 12 -7.15 4.50 9.89
CA PHE A 12 -6.71 3.36 9.09
C PHE A 12 -6.21 3.75 7.70
N GLY A 13 -6.74 4.80 7.08
CA GLY A 13 -6.48 5.17 5.69
C GLY A 13 -5.26 6.08 5.47
N GLU A 14 -4.84 6.84 6.49
CA GLU A 14 -3.74 7.81 6.40
C GLU A 14 -2.65 7.50 7.45
N ILE A 15 -3.03 7.48 8.74
CA ILE A 15 -2.08 7.35 9.86
C ILE A 15 -1.41 5.97 9.86
N LEU A 16 -2.17 4.91 9.56
CA LEU A 16 -1.63 3.55 9.56
C LEU A 16 -0.61 3.31 8.44
N LEU A 17 -0.73 3.99 7.29
CA LEU A 17 0.28 3.92 6.22
C LEU A 17 1.59 4.59 6.66
N ILE A 18 1.50 5.69 7.39
CA ILE A 18 2.65 6.38 7.97
C ILE A 18 3.33 5.47 9.01
N VAL A 19 2.55 4.77 9.85
CA VAL A 19 3.08 3.79 10.81
C VAL A 19 3.76 2.61 10.10
N LEU A 20 3.17 2.08 9.02
CA LEU A 20 3.80 1.06 8.17
C LEU A 20 5.17 1.53 7.64
N TYR A 21 5.24 2.78 7.19
CA TYR A 21 6.47 3.38 6.72
C TYR A 21 7.53 3.49 7.83
N PHE A 22 7.16 3.96 9.03
CA PHE A 22 8.07 4.07 10.17
C PHE A 22 8.51 2.73 10.75
N VAL A 23 7.65 1.71 10.73
CA VAL A 23 8.06 0.36 11.16
C VAL A 23 8.93 -0.30 10.10
N GLY A 24 8.67 -0.07 8.81
CA GLY A 24 9.60 -0.36 7.73
C GLY A 24 10.96 0.31 7.95
N LEU A 25 10.98 1.60 8.30
CA LEU A 25 12.21 2.32 8.66
C LEU A 25 12.91 1.72 9.88
N LYS A 26 12.19 1.21 10.90
CA LYS A 26 12.84 0.54 12.04
C LYS A 26 13.63 -0.70 11.61
N THR A 27 13.22 -1.37 10.52
CA THR A 27 14.00 -2.49 9.97
C THR A 27 15.36 -2.08 9.39
N LEU A 28 15.60 -0.78 9.10
CA LEU A 28 16.93 -0.24 8.73
C LEU A 28 18.01 -0.49 9.79
N PHE A 29 17.60 -0.47 11.05
CA PHE A 29 18.50 -0.60 12.19
C PHE A 29 18.68 -2.06 12.63
N LEU A 30 18.00 -2.99 11.96
CA LEU A 30 18.21 -4.43 12.13
C LEU A 30 19.32 -4.92 11.18
N PRO A 31 19.97 -6.07 11.43
CA PRO A 31 21.01 -6.62 10.55
C PRO A 31 20.53 -6.98 9.12
N HIS A 32 19.27 -6.70 8.78
CA HIS A 32 18.58 -7.06 7.54
C HIS A 32 18.53 -5.91 6.53
N LYS A 33 19.64 -5.20 6.32
CA LYS A 33 19.72 -4.03 5.41
C LYS A 33 19.18 -4.30 3.99
N ARG A 34 19.27 -5.55 3.52
CA ARG A 34 18.76 -5.97 2.20
C ARG A 34 17.23 -6.02 2.13
N THR A 35 16.58 -6.55 3.17
CA THR A 35 15.11 -6.59 3.26
C THR A 35 14.53 -5.17 3.26
N PHE A 36 15.23 -4.20 3.87
CA PHE A 36 14.82 -2.79 3.79
C PHE A 36 14.85 -2.24 2.36
N ILE A 37 15.94 -2.51 1.62
CA ILE A 37 16.07 -2.09 0.23
C ILE A 37 14.91 -2.66 -0.60
N GLU A 38 14.60 -3.95 -0.43
CA GLU A 38 13.48 -4.59 -1.11
C GLU A 38 12.13 -3.99 -0.70
N LEU A 39 11.90 -3.68 0.57
CA LEU A 39 10.70 -3.00 1.05
C LEU A 39 10.51 -1.64 0.36
N PHE A 40 11.57 -0.84 0.34
CA PHE A 40 11.56 0.48 -0.27
C PHE A 40 11.27 0.39 -1.77
N PHE A 41 12.01 -0.44 -2.50
CA PHE A 41 11.82 -0.60 -3.94
C PHE A 41 10.46 -1.23 -4.29
N SER A 42 9.96 -2.17 -3.48
CA SER A 42 8.62 -2.75 -3.69
C SER A 42 7.53 -1.71 -3.54
N GLY A 43 7.59 -0.87 -2.50
CA GLY A 43 6.66 0.24 -2.31
C GLY A 43 6.77 1.28 -3.42
N LEU A 44 7.99 1.67 -3.81
CA LEU A 44 8.23 2.66 -4.86
C LEU A 44 7.73 2.20 -6.23
N VAL A 45 8.05 0.96 -6.61
CA VAL A 45 7.61 0.37 -7.89
C VAL A 45 6.10 0.19 -7.90
N ALA A 46 5.50 -0.28 -6.80
CA ALA A 46 4.06 -0.36 -6.65
C ALA A 46 3.43 1.02 -6.88
N TRP A 47 3.84 2.03 -6.09
CA TRP A 47 3.33 3.41 -6.18
C TRP A 47 3.45 4.00 -7.58
N THR A 48 4.61 3.82 -8.21
CA THR A 48 4.87 4.29 -9.57
C THR A 48 3.94 3.62 -10.57
N GLY A 49 3.78 2.29 -10.49
CA GLY A 49 2.86 1.52 -11.34
C GLY A 49 1.41 2.00 -11.23
N VAL A 50 0.90 2.20 -10.00
CA VAL A 50 -0.46 2.73 -9.80
C VAL A 50 -0.59 4.16 -10.33
N SER A 51 0.46 4.98 -10.19
CA SER A 51 0.47 6.37 -10.66
C SER A 51 0.42 6.45 -12.19
N ILE A 52 1.11 5.55 -12.90
CA ILE A 52 1.02 5.42 -14.36
C ILE A 52 -0.40 5.02 -14.76
N ILE A 53 -0.99 4.00 -14.12
CA ILE A 53 -2.35 3.55 -14.45
C ILE A 53 -3.36 4.67 -14.20
N LYS A 54 -3.21 5.44 -13.12
CA LYS A 54 -4.06 6.62 -12.82
C LYS A 54 -4.06 7.65 -13.93
N TYR A 55 -2.91 7.87 -14.57
CA TYR A 55 -2.81 8.81 -15.69
C TYR A 55 -3.59 8.31 -16.92
N LEU A 56 -3.62 7.00 -17.13
CA LEU A 56 -4.33 6.36 -18.24
C LEU A 56 -5.84 6.22 -18.01
N PHE A 57 -6.27 6.11 -16.74
CA PHE A 57 -7.66 5.89 -16.36
C PHE A 57 -8.14 6.97 -15.36
N PRO A 58 -8.60 8.13 -15.85
CA PRO A 58 -9.16 9.17 -15.01
C PRO A 58 -10.55 8.74 -14.50
N VAL A 59 -10.59 8.21 -13.27
CA VAL A 59 -11.81 7.74 -12.60
C VAL A 59 -12.15 8.68 -11.45
N ALA A 60 -13.34 9.27 -11.50
CA ALA A 60 -13.87 10.10 -10.42
C ALA A 60 -14.01 9.31 -9.11
N ARG A 61 -13.65 9.92 -7.98
CA ARG A 61 -13.72 9.29 -6.66
C ARG A 61 -15.16 9.22 -6.13
N PRO A 62 -15.48 8.23 -5.27
CA PRO A 62 -16.84 8.07 -4.73
C PRO A 62 -17.39 9.33 -4.04
N PHE A 63 -16.57 10.09 -3.31
CA PHE A 63 -17.02 11.30 -2.63
C PHE A 63 -17.57 12.36 -3.60
N GLN A 64 -17.08 12.41 -4.84
CA GLN A 64 -17.61 13.33 -5.85
C GLN A 64 -18.99 12.89 -6.33
N ALA A 65 -19.18 11.60 -6.58
CA ALA A 65 -20.46 11.05 -7.01
C ALA A 65 -21.54 11.16 -5.90
N LEU A 66 -21.12 11.06 -4.64
CA LEU A 66 -22.00 11.14 -3.47
C LEU A 66 -22.23 12.58 -2.98
N GLY A 67 -21.52 13.57 -3.53
CA GLY A 67 -21.59 14.96 -3.06
C GLY A 67 -21.13 15.14 -1.61
N THR A 68 -20.30 14.23 -1.09
CA THR A 68 -19.82 14.27 0.30
C THR A 68 -18.54 15.10 0.39
N GLU A 69 -18.34 15.75 1.53
CA GLU A 69 -17.10 16.47 1.81
C GLU A 69 -15.87 15.54 1.76
N LEU A 70 -14.73 16.07 1.31
CA LEU A 70 -13.46 15.37 1.37
C LEU A 70 -12.96 15.38 2.81
N LEU A 71 -12.78 14.19 3.38
CA LEU A 71 -12.43 14.02 4.80
C LEU A 71 -10.97 13.62 5.02
N THR A 72 -10.16 13.61 3.97
CA THR A 72 -8.74 13.21 4.02
C THR A 72 -7.83 14.39 3.69
N LEU A 73 -6.52 14.14 3.67
CA LEU A 73 -5.59 15.03 2.98
C LEU A 73 -6.04 15.25 1.53
N PRO A 74 -5.72 16.41 0.92
CA PRO A 74 -6.08 16.69 -0.47
C PRO A 74 -5.65 15.57 -1.42
N VAL A 75 -6.59 15.09 -2.24
CA VAL A 75 -6.35 14.05 -3.25
C VAL A 75 -6.84 14.53 -4.62
N ASN A 76 -6.23 14.02 -5.70
CA ASN A 76 -6.74 14.27 -7.04
C ASN A 76 -8.13 13.63 -7.20
N PRO A 77 -9.19 14.41 -7.51
CA PRO A 77 -10.56 13.93 -7.60
C PRO A 77 -10.79 12.87 -8.69
N TYR A 78 -10.04 12.91 -9.78
CA TYR A 78 -10.20 12.03 -10.95
C TYR A 78 -9.18 10.90 -10.99
N ALA A 79 -8.47 10.66 -9.89
CA ALA A 79 -7.49 9.59 -9.79
C ALA A 79 -7.92 8.56 -8.73
N SER A 80 -9.11 7.97 -8.87
CA SER A 80 -9.59 6.91 -7.97
C SER A 80 -8.89 5.59 -8.24
N PHE A 81 -9.00 5.04 -9.45
CA PHE A 81 -8.47 3.73 -9.78
C PHE A 81 -6.98 3.78 -10.18
N PRO A 82 -6.16 2.78 -9.82
CA PRO A 82 -6.25 1.87 -8.67
C PRO A 82 -5.79 2.54 -7.37
N SER A 83 -5.99 1.93 -6.20
CA SER A 83 -5.59 2.54 -4.92
C SER A 83 -4.08 2.45 -4.66
N GLY A 84 -3.41 3.61 -4.56
CA GLY A 84 -1.99 3.70 -4.21
C GLY A 84 -1.68 3.26 -2.77
N HIS A 85 -2.56 3.60 -1.82
CA HIS A 85 -2.41 3.19 -0.42
C HIS A 85 -2.48 1.67 -0.27
N ALA A 86 -3.46 1.03 -0.92
CA ALA A 86 -3.56 -0.43 -0.93
C ALA A 86 -2.32 -1.05 -1.60
N ALA A 87 -1.88 -0.53 -2.75
CA ALA A 87 -0.70 -1.07 -3.43
C ALA A 87 0.57 -1.04 -2.58
N VAL A 88 0.87 0.09 -1.93
CA VAL A 88 2.05 0.21 -1.07
C VAL A 88 1.92 -0.67 0.17
N ALA A 89 0.76 -0.67 0.84
CA ALA A 89 0.55 -1.46 2.05
C ALA A 89 0.69 -2.97 1.79
N PHE A 90 0.11 -3.47 0.70
CA PHE A 90 0.22 -4.88 0.32
C PHE A 90 1.61 -5.24 -0.22
N ALA A 91 2.32 -4.31 -0.88
CA ALA A 91 3.72 -4.52 -1.25
C ALA A 91 4.60 -4.73 -0.01
N ILE A 92 4.45 -3.87 1.01
CA ILE A 92 5.16 -3.99 2.29
C ILE A 92 4.82 -5.32 2.98
N ALA A 93 3.54 -5.64 3.13
CA ALA A 93 3.10 -6.88 3.77
C ALA A 93 3.64 -8.13 3.06
N THR A 94 3.67 -8.12 1.73
CA THR A 94 4.19 -9.22 0.91
C THR A 94 5.70 -9.37 1.06
N THR A 95 6.46 -8.28 1.03
CA THR A 95 7.92 -8.36 1.21
C THR A 95 8.27 -8.92 2.60
N LEU A 96 7.59 -8.45 3.66
CA LEU A 96 7.78 -8.98 5.01
C LEU A 96 7.40 -10.47 5.11
N TRP A 97 6.39 -10.90 4.36
CA TRP A 97 5.98 -12.29 4.30
C TRP A 97 7.03 -13.19 3.63
N LEU A 98 7.52 -12.77 2.46
CA LEU A 98 8.52 -13.52 1.68
C LEU A 98 9.85 -13.66 2.41
N HIS A 99 10.22 -12.67 3.23
CA HIS A 99 11.41 -12.72 4.10
C HIS A 99 11.16 -13.43 5.45
N ASN A 100 10.01 -14.07 5.64
CA ASN A 100 9.65 -14.79 6.87
C ASN A 100 9.73 -13.94 8.14
N TYR A 101 9.48 -12.63 8.05
CA TYR A 101 9.57 -11.74 9.19
C TYR A 101 8.56 -12.12 10.29
N THR A 102 8.95 -11.94 11.56
CA THR A 102 8.09 -12.19 12.71
C THR A 102 6.81 -11.33 12.60
N ASN A 103 5.66 -11.93 12.86
CA ASN A 103 4.34 -11.29 12.75
C ASN A 103 3.88 -10.92 11.32
N ARG A 104 4.39 -11.54 10.26
CA ARG A 104 3.94 -11.33 8.85
C ARG A 104 2.41 -11.34 8.64
N LYS A 105 1.66 -12.17 9.38
CA LYS A 105 0.18 -12.19 9.33
C LYS A 105 -0.45 -10.89 9.81
N VAL A 106 0.12 -10.27 10.85
CA VAL A 106 -0.34 -8.98 11.39
C VAL A 106 -0.19 -7.90 10.33
N TRP A 107 0.92 -7.90 9.57
CA TRP A 107 1.15 -6.93 8.50
C TRP A 107 0.15 -7.03 7.36
N PHE A 108 -0.30 -8.23 7.01
CA PHE A 108 -1.43 -8.40 6.09
C PHE A 108 -2.75 -7.88 6.66
N GLY A 109 -3.03 -8.14 7.94
CA GLY A 109 -4.20 -7.57 8.62
C GLY A 109 -4.18 -6.03 8.60
N VAL A 110 -3.01 -5.43 8.85
CA VAL A 110 -2.79 -3.99 8.74
C VAL A 110 -3.04 -3.47 7.32
N ALA A 111 -2.54 -4.16 6.29
CA ALA A 111 -2.78 -3.78 4.90
C ALA A 111 -4.27 -3.84 4.51
N VAL A 112 -5.00 -4.84 5.01
CA VAL A 112 -6.46 -4.94 4.84
C VAL A 112 -7.16 -3.77 5.52
N LEU A 113 -6.78 -3.40 6.75
CA LEU A 113 -7.36 -2.27 7.46
C LEU A 113 -7.13 -0.95 6.69
N VAL A 114 -5.94 -0.75 6.12
CA VAL A 114 -5.66 0.40 5.24
C VAL A 114 -6.61 0.43 4.05
N ALA A 115 -6.77 -0.70 3.35
CA ALA A 115 -7.67 -0.80 2.20
C ALA A 115 -9.13 -0.51 2.57
N VAL A 116 -9.62 -1.05 3.69
CA VAL A 116 -10.98 -0.77 4.19
C VAL A 116 -11.14 0.71 4.56
N GLY A 117 -10.15 1.31 5.22
CA GLY A 117 -10.16 2.73 5.55
C GLY A 117 -10.32 3.63 4.32
N ARG A 118 -9.68 3.28 3.19
CA ARG A 118 -9.84 4.02 1.93
C ARG A 118 -11.25 3.96 1.36
N VAL A 119 -11.96 2.85 1.54
CA VAL A 119 -13.35 2.70 1.09
C VAL A 119 -14.30 3.45 2.02
N LEU A 120 -14.10 3.34 3.34
CA LEU A 120 -14.91 4.04 4.36
C LEU A 120 -14.83 5.57 4.24
N LEU A 121 -13.71 6.09 3.74
CA LEU A 121 -13.51 7.51 3.48
C LEU A 121 -14.06 7.99 2.12
N PHE A 122 -14.68 7.10 1.34
CA PHE A 122 -15.22 7.40 0.01
C PHE A 122 -14.20 7.95 -0.98
N VAL A 123 -12.92 7.68 -0.74
CA VAL A 123 -11.82 8.10 -1.63
C VAL A 123 -11.47 7.02 -2.65
N HIS A 124 -11.94 5.79 -2.47
CA HIS A 124 -11.74 4.68 -3.40
C HIS A 124 -12.95 3.73 -3.42
N TYR A 125 -13.23 3.15 -4.59
CA TYR A 125 -14.16 2.03 -4.70
C TYR A 125 -13.53 0.72 -4.19
N PRO A 126 -14.33 -0.29 -3.80
CA PRO A 126 -13.81 -1.61 -3.43
C PRO A 126 -12.88 -2.23 -4.50
N ILE A 127 -13.20 -2.05 -5.78
CA ILE A 127 -12.37 -2.57 -6.86
C ILE A 127 -11.00 -1.86 -6.95
N ASP A 128 -10.93 -0.57 -6.64
CA ASP A 128 -9.67 0.19 -6.65
C ASP A 128 -8.69 -0.39 -5.63
N VAL A 129 -9.18 -0.77 -4.44
CA VAL A 129 -8.34 -1.31 -3.37
C VAL A 129 -7.95 -2.76 -3.62
N ILE A 130 -8.83 -3.57 -4.22
CA ILE A 130 -8.52 -4.94 -4.63
C ILE A 130 -7.42 -4.94 -5.69
N VAL A 131 -7.58 -4.13 -6.76
CA VAL A 131 -6.58 -4.05 -7.82
C VAL A 131 -5.27 -3.45 -7.30
N GLY A 132 -5.35 -2.42 -6.44
CA GLY A 132 -4.17 -1.88 -5.76
C GLY A 132 -3.43 -2.97 -4.99
N ALA A 133 -4.13 -3.77 -4.17
CA ALA A 133 -3.54 -4.87 -3.42
C ALA A 133 -2.86 -5.90 -4.32
N LEU A 134 -3.50 -6.31 -5.42
CA LEU A 134 -2.94 -7.24 -6.41
C LEU A 134 -1.64 -6.71 -7.03
N ILE A 135 -1.62 -5.42 -7.42
CA ILE A 135 -0.42 -4.77 -7.95
C ILE A 135 0.70 -4.81 -6.92
N GLY A 136 0.42 -4.44 -5.66
CA GLY A 136 1.41 -4.45 -4.59
C GLY A 136 2.01 -5.83 -4.31
N MET A 137 1.16 -6.87 -4.24
CA MET A 137 1.61 -8.25 -4.05
C MET A 137 2.47 -8.74 -5.22
N LEU A 138 2.07 -8.42 -6.45
CA LEU A 138 2.80 -8.82 -7.66
C LEU A 138 4.18 -8.14 -7.73
N THR A 139 4.26 -6.82 -7.52
CA THR A 139 5.54 -6.10 -7.61
C THR A 139 6.54 -6.61 -6.58
N SER A 140 6.09 -6.80 -5.33
CA SER A 140 6.92 -7.35 -4.25
C SER A 140 7.42 -8.77 -4.58
N SER A 141 6.54 -9.63 -5.10
CA SER A 141 6.91 -11.00 -5.49
C SER A 141 7.96 -11.03 -6.61
N VAL A 142 7.83 -10.15 -7.62
CA VAL A 142 8.80 -10.04 -8.72
C VAL A 142 10.16 -9.55 -8.19
N ILE A 143 10.17 -8.51 -7.35
CA ILE A 143 11.41 -7.96 -6.78
C ILE A 143 12.12 -9.02 -5.93
N TYR A 144 11.37 -9.75 -5.11
CA TYR A 144 11.92 -10.85 -4.32
C TYR A 144 12.50 -11.98 -5.20
N ALA A 145 11.80 -12.37 -6.28
CA ALA A 145 12.29 -13.39 -7.20
C ALA A 145 13.62 -12.99 -7.86
N LEU A 146 13.73 -11.73 -8.30
CA LEU A 146 14.98 -11.17 -8.83
C LEU A 146 16.09 -11.18 -7.76
N TYR A 147 15.76 -10.78 -6.53
CA TYR A 147 16.70 -10.80 -5.41
C TYR A 147 17.28 -12.19 -5.13
N VAL A 148 16.41 -13.21 -5.09
CA VAL A 148 16.81 -14.60 -4.85
C VAL A 148 17.73 -15.09 -5.97
N GLN A 149 17.41 -14.80 -7.23
CA GLN A 149 18.24 -15.15 -8.38
C GLN A 149 19.65 -14.52 -8.31
N PHE A 150 19.73 -13.21 -8.02
CA PHE A 150 21.01 -12.52 -7.87
C PHE A 150 21.84 -13.02 -6.69
N SER A 151 21.18 -13.37 -5.57
CA SER A 151 21.87 -13.88 -4.39
C SER A 151 22.44 -15.28 -4.62
N TYR A 152 21.72 -16.14 -5.34
CA TYR A 152 22.18 -17.48 -5.72
C TYR A 152 23.42 -17.45 -6.64
N HIS A 153 23.44 -16.53 -7.61
CA HIS A 153 24.57 -16.39 -8.53
C HIS A 153 25.86 -15.86 -7.87
N LYS A 154 25.77 -15.19 -6.72
CA LYS A 154 26.96 -14.71 -5.97
C LYS A 154 27.55 -15.77 -5.03
N SER A 155 26.86 -16.89 -4.82
CA SER A 155 27.31 -17.98 -3.94
C SER A 155 27.99 -19.15 -4.68
N ILE A 156 28.10 -19.05 -6.01
CA ILE A 156 28.86 -19.96 -6.88
C ILE A 156 30.16 -19.24 -7.26
#